data_AF-A0A8J6IM20-F1
#
_entry.id   AF-A0A8J6IM20-F1
#
_cell.length_a   1.000
_cell.length_b   1.000
_cell.length_c   1.000
_cell.angle_alpha   90.00
_cell.angle_beta   90.00
_cell.angle_gamma   90.00
#
_symmetry.space_group_name_H-M   'P 1'
#
loop_
_entity.id
_entity.type
_entity.pdbx_description
1 polymer ?
#
loop_
_entity_poly.entity_id
_entity_poly.type
_entity_poly.pdbx_seq_one_letter_code
_entity_poly.pdbx_strand_id
1 'polypeptide(L)'
;MGEYKLEHISDLIFEHMVVGMIFFTHPNTLTLDTIEQICKQEKISKLSPLVATADLVSHGIISAHIDDKQNVCYEITEFGRYFFNTVCQTNIYARELCEKVRGYLL
;
A
#
# COMPACT_ATOMS: atom_id res chain seq x y z
N MET A 1 -0.93 -30.26 2.95
CA MET A 1 -2.08 -29.32 2.99
C MET A 1 -1.84 -28.07 3.86
N GLY A 2 -0.87 -28.05 4.77
CA GLY A 2 -0.55 -26.85 5.59
C GLY A 2 0.35 -25.81 4.90
N GLU A 3 1.30 -26.25 4.08
CA GLU A 3 2.31 -25.37 3.46
C GLU A 3 1.72 -24.37 2.46
N TYR A 4 0.86 -24.82 1.54
CA TYR A 4 0.15 -23.95 0.59
C TYR A 4 -0.71 -22.87 1.26
N LYS A 5 -1.24 -23.15 2.47
CA LYS A 5 -2.05 -22.17 3.21
C LYS A 5 -1.16 -21.09 3.84
N LEU A 6 0.03 -21.47 4.32
CA LEU A 6 0.99 -20.54 4.91
C LEU A 6 1.64 -19.65 3.85
N GLU A 7 2.00 -20.22 2.70
CA GLU A 7 2.52 -19.46 1.55
C GLU A 7 1.50 -18.41 1.11
N HIS A 8 0.23 -18.81 0.94
CA HIS A 8 -0.83 -17.90 0.53
C HIS A 8 -1.08 -16.76 1.55
N ILE A 9 -1.05 -17.06 2.86
CA ILE A 9 -1.20 -16.03 3.90
C ILE A 9 0.00 -15.08 3.88
N SER A 10 1.22 -15.61 3.75
CA SER A 10 2.45 -14.81 3.67
C SER A 10 2.42 -13.87 2.46
N ASP A 11 1.95 -14.36 1.31
CA ASP A 11 1.80 -13.58 0.09
C ASP A 11 0.80 -12.44 0.27
N LEU A 12 -0.36 -12.71 0.87
CA LEU A 12 -1.38 -11.69 1.14
C LEU A 12 -0.86 -10.59 2.08
N ILE A 13 -0.13 -10.98 3.13
CA ILE A 13 0.50 -10.02 4.05
C ILE A 13 1.54 -9.17 3.32
N PHE A 14 2.35 -9.79 2.47
CA PHE A 14 3.36 -9.07 1.69
C PHE A 14 2.70 -8.07 0.74
N GLU A 15 1.71 -8.48 -0.04
CA GLU A 15 1.03 -7.60 -0.97
C GLU A 15 0.31 -6.45 -0.26
N HIS A 16 -0.28 -6.70 0.92
CA HIS A 16 -0.86 -5.64 1.75
C HIS A 16 0.18 -4.60 2.19
N MET A 17 1.35 -5.06 2.63
CA MET A 17 2.47 -4.18 2.98
C MET A 17 2.90 -3.33 1.79
N VAL A 18 3.00 -3.92 0.59
CA VAL A 18 3.36 -3.17 -0.62
C VAL A 18 2.32 -2.10 -0.95
N VAL A 19 1.02 -2.40 -0.85
CA VAL A 19 -0.02 -1.37 -1.07
C VAL A 19 0.11 -0.22 -0.08
N GLY A 20 0.39 -0.49 1.19
CA GLY A 20 0.67 0.57 2.16
C GLY A 20 1.94 1.37 1.85
N MET A 21 3.00 0.72 1.33
CA MET A 21 4.21 1.40 0.86
C MET A 21 3.94 2.33 -0.32
N ILE A 22 3.03 1.99 -1.23
CA ILE A 22 2.61 2.88 -2.34
C ILE A 22 2.11 4.22 -1.79
N PHE A 23 1.24 4.19 -0.78
CA PHE A 23 0.73 5.39 -0.13
C PHE A 23 1.81 6.17 0.61
N PHE A 24 2.76 5.47 1.23
CA PHE A 24 3.86 6.09 1.95
C PHE A 24 4.84 6.82 1.04
N THR A 25 5.10 6.28 -0.15
CA THR A 25 6.08 6.83 -1.09
C THR A 25 5.49 7.89 -2.01
N HIS A 26 4.16 7.94 -2.17
CA HIS A 26 3.49 8.98 -2.95
C HIS A 26 3.31 10.28 -2.15
N PRO A 27 3.70 11.43 -2.72
CA PRO A 27 3.47 12.73 -2.09
C PRO A 27 2.02 13.21 -2.20
N ASN A 28 1.24 12.66 -3.14
CA ASN A 28 -0.07 13.16 -3.52
C ASN A 28 -1.18 12.18 -3.16
N THR A 29 -2.40 12.70 -3.14
CA THR A 29 -3.64 11.93 -3.05
C THR A 29 -3.78 10.95 -4.22
N LEU A 30 -4.22 9.73 -3.94
CA LEU A 30 -4.39 8.66 -4.92
C LEU A 30 -5.85 8.27 -5.10
N THR A 31 -6.22 7.91 -6.32
CA THR A 31 -7.51 7.26 -6.61
C THR A 31 -7.34 5.74 -6.64
N LEU A 32 -8.43 4.98 -6.51
CA LEU A 32 -8.38 3.53 -6.65
C LEU A 32 -7.80 3.10 -8.00
N ASP A 33 -8.17 3.78 -9.09
CA ASP A 33 -7.65 3.50 -10.43
C ASP A 33 -6.12 3.67 -10.50
N THR A 34 -5.59 4.73 -9.88
CA THR A 34 -4.13 4.95 -9.79
C THR A 34 -3.46 3.82 -9.01
N ILE A 35 -4.05 3.42 -7.87
CA ILE A 35 -3.53 2.33 -7.03
C ILE A 35 -3.53 1.01 -7.81
N GLU A 36 -4.61 0.70 -8.54
CA GLU A 36 -4.69 -0.49 -9.38
C GLU A 36 -3.64 -0.51 -10.49
N GLN A 37 -3.38 0.64 -11.12
CA GLN A 37 -2.35 0.74 -12.15
C GLN A 37 -0.96 0.45 -11.57
N ILE A 38 -0.64 1.01 -10.41
CA ILE A 38 0.63 0.77 -9.73
C ILE A 38 0.74 -0.70 -9.31
N CYS A 39 -0.33 -1.28 -8.73
CA CYS A 39 -0.35 -2.70 -8.35
C CYS A 39 -0.11 -3.63 -9.54
N LYS A 40 -0.69 -3.32 -10.71
CA LYS A 40 -0.45 -4.07 -11.95
C LYS A 40 1.01 -3.98 -12.41
N GLN A 41 1.62 -2.80 -12.33
CA GLN A 41 3.05 -2.61 -12.67
C GLN A 41 3.95 -3.42 -11.73
N GLU A 42 3.62 -3.45 -10.44
CA GLU A 42 4.35 -4.19 -9.41
C GLU A 42 4.05 -5.70 -9.38
N LYS A 43 3.19 -6.19 -10.28
CA LYS A 43 2.74 -7.59 -10.33
C LYS A 43 2.07 -8.08 -9.04
N ILE A 44 1.49 -7.15 -8.28
CA ILE A 44 0.63 -7.44 -7.13
C ILE A 44 -0.68 -8.01 -7.69
N SER A 45 -0.97 -9.27 -7.40
CA SER A 45 -2.04 -10.00 -8.10
C SER A 45 -2.85 -10.94 -7.21
N LYS A 46 -2.38 -11.22 -6.00
CA LYS A 46 -3.02 -12.15 -5.07
C LYS A 46 -4.01 -11.44 -4.13
N LEU A 47 -3.82 -10.15 -3.89
CA LEU A 47 -4.66 -9.27 -3.08
C LEU A 47 -5.28 -8.20 -3.97
N SER A 48 -6.60 -8.08 -3.90
CA SER A 48 -7.30 -6.99 -4.58
C SER A 48 -6.89 -5.64 -3.98
N PRO A 49 -6.46 -4.65 -4.79
CA PRO A 49 -6.13 -3.31 -4.32
C PRO A 49 -7.28 -2.65 -3.56
N LEU A 50 -8.53 -2.95 -3.93
CA LEU A 50 -9.73 -2.49 -3.23
C LEU A 50 -9.77 -3.01 -1.79
N VAL A 51 -9.51 -4.30 -1.60
CA VAL A 51 -9.51 -4.94 -0.26
C VAL A 51 -8.39 -4.36 0.59
N ALA A 52 -7.17 -4.29 0.04
CA ALA A 52 -6.03 -3.71 0.73
C ALA A 52 -6.31 -2.25 1.16
N THR A 53 -6.89 -1.45 0.27
CA THR A 53 -7.24 -0.05 0.55
C THR A 53 -8.28 0.06 1.66
N ALA A 54 -9.35 -0.75 1.62
CA ALA A 54 -10.38 -0.75 2.66
C ALA A 54 -9.83 -1.15 4.04
N ASP A 55 -8.92 -2.12 4.08
CA ASP A 55 -8.27 -2.52 5.31
C ASP A 55 -7.34 -1.41 5.84
N LEU A 56 -6.54 -0.78 4.98
CA LEU A 56 -5.66 0.32 5.38
C LEU A 56 -6.44 1.51 5.94
N VAL A 57 -7.62 1.81 5.38
CA VAL A 57 -8.56 2.79 5.94
C VAL A 57 -9.03 2.36 7.33
N SER A 58 -9.45 1.10 7.48
CA SER A 58 -9.98 0.56 8.74
C SER A 58 -8.94 0.57 9.86
N HIS A 59 -7.65 0.45 9.53
CA HIS A 59 -6.54 0.54 10.48
C HIS A 59 -6.03 1.98 10.70
N GLY A 60 -6.62 2.97 10.04
CA GLY A 60 -6.21 4.38 10.16
C GLY A 60 -4.85 4.69 9.54
N ILE A 61 -4.31 3.81 8.69
CA ILE A 61 -3.04 4.01 7.98
C ILE A 61 -3.23 5.02 6.85
N ILE A 62 -4.39 4.97 6.18
CA ILE A 62 -4.79 5.95 5.16
C ILE A 62 -6.16 6.53 5.52
N SER A 63 -6.44 7.74 5.04
CA SER A 63 -7.77 8.36 5.09
C SER A 63 -8.39 8.39 3.69
N ALA A 64 -9.71 8.36 3.63
CA ALA A 64 -10.47 8.56 2.41
C ALA A 64 -11.22 9.90 2.47
N HIS A 65 -11.26 10.62 1.35
CA HIS A 65 -12.05 11.84 1.21
C HIS A 65 -12.63 11.94 -0.20
N ILE A 66 -13.61 12.83 -0.38
CA ILE A 66 -14.24 13.09 -1.67
C ILE A 66 -13.69 14.40 -2.21
N ASP A 67 -13.16 14.39 -3.42
CA ASP A 67 -12.64 15.60 -4.09
C ASP A 67 -13.76 16.48 -4.68
N ASP A 68 -13.38 17.64 -5.22
CA ASP A 68 -14.32 18.59 -5.87
C ASP A 68 -14.99 18.01 -7.13
N LYS A 69 -14.50 16.88 -7.65
CA LYS A 69 -15.04 16.16 -8.81
C LYS A 69 -15.86 14.94 -8.41
N GLN A 70 -16.16 14.77 -7.12
CA GLN A 70 -16.92 13.64 -6.57
C GLN A 70 -16.22 12.28 -6.69
N ASN A 71 -14.89 12.26 -6.81
CA ASN A 71 -14.10 11.04 -6.77
C ASN A 71 -13.68 10.74 -5.34
N VAL A 72 -13.64 9.45 -5.00
CA VAL A 72 -13.03 8.99 -3.75
C VAL A 72 -11.52 8.95 -3.92
N CYS A 73 -10.84 9.71 -3.07
CA CYS A 73 -9.40 9.85 -3.04
C CYS A 73 -8.85 9.42 -1.68
N TYR A 74 -7.61 8.97 -1.66
CA TYR A 74 -6.97 8.38 -0.51
C TYR A 74 -5.60 9.02 -0.26
N GLU A 75 -5.27 9.25 0.99
CA GLU A 75 -3.98 9.80 1.41
C GLU A 75 -3.45 9.07 2.65
N ILE A 76 -2.14 9.01 2.80
CA ILE A 76 -1.55 8.45 4.01
C ILE A 76 -1.75 9.39 5.20
N THR A 77 -2.20 8.85 6.32
CA THR A 77 -2.36 9.61 7.56
C THR A 77 -1.00 9.88 8.23
N GLU A 78 -0.97 10.77 9.22
CA GLU A 78 0.22 10.96 10.05
C GLU A 78 0.63 9.66 10.76
N PHE A 79 -0.35 8.89 11.26
CA PHE A 79 -0.11 7.58 11.86
C PHE A 79 0.49 6.59 10.85
N GLY A 80 -0.06 6.52 9.63
CA GLY A 80 0.50 5.69 8.56
C GLY A 80 1.93 6.07 8.20
N ARG A 81 2.23 7.38 8.11
CA ARG A 81 3.60 7.87 7.88
C ARG A 81 4.53 7.46 9.00
N TYR A 82 4.12 7.61 10.26
CA TYR A 82 4.89 7.17 11.42
C TYR A 82 5.15 5.66 11.38
N PHE A 83 4.13 4.86 11.07
CA PHE A 83 4.23 3.41 10.96
C PHE A 83 5.29 3.00 9.92
N PHE A 84 5.17 3.48 8.68
CA PHE A 84 6.10 3.10 7.61
C PHE A 84 7.51 3.68 7.80
N ASN A 85 7.65 4.87 8.38
CA ASN A 85 8.95 5.39 8.79
C ASN A 85 9.63 4.45 9.80
N THR A 86 8.89 4.00 10.82
CA THR A 86 9.41 3.07 11.84
C THR A 86 9.80 1.72 11.22
N VAL A 87 8.98 1.19 10.31
CA VAL A 87 9.29 -0.04 9.56
C VAL A 87 10.58 0.12 8.74
N CYS A 88 10.74 1.22 8.00
CA CYS A 88 11.95 1.46 7.19
C CYS A 88 13.21 1.70 8.04
N GLN A 89 13.07 2.25 9.25
CA GLN A 89 14.21 2.44 10.16
C GLN A 89 14.64 1.12 10.80
N THR A 90 13.70 0.21 11.07
CA THR A 90 13.95 -1.06 11.76
C THR A 90 14.26 -2.22 10.82
N ASN A 91 13.91 -2.12 9.53
CA ASN A 91 14.08 -3.17 8.55
C ASN A 91 14.66 -2.63 7.22
N ILE A 92 15.91 -3.01 6.92
CA ILE A 92 16.62 -2.59 5.71
C ILE A 92 15.92 -3.02 4.41
N TYR A 93 15.34 -4.22 4.38
CA TYR A 93 14.64 -4.74 3.20
C TYR A 93 13.33 -3.99 2.95
N ALA A 94 12.62 -3.61 4.02
CA ALA A 94 11.43 -2.77 3.88
C ALA A 94 11.78 -1.37 3.35
N ARG A 95 12.93 -0.81 3.76
CA ARG A 95 13.44 0.45 3.21
C ARG A 95 13.79 0.33 1.72
N GLU A 96 14.50 -0.74 1.33
CA GLU A 96 14.82 -1.00 -0.08
C GLU A 96 13.57 -1.17 -0.94
N LEU A 97 12.54 -1.86 -0.41
CA LEU A 97 11.25 -1.98 -1.07
C LEU A 97 10.55 -0.63 -1.22
N CYS A 98 10.56 0.23 -0.20
CA CYS A 98 10.02 1.59 -0.32
C CYS A 98 10.76 2.43 -1.39
N GLU A 99 12.08 2.37 -1.44
CA GLU A 99 12.84 3.08 -2.50
C GLU A 99 12.55 2.50 -3.89
N LYS A 100 12.39 1.18 -3.99
CA LYS A 100 12.02 0.51 -5.23
C LYS A 100 10.64 0.96 -5.71
N VAL A 101 9.63 0.93 -4.84
CA VAL A 101 8.28 1.43 -5.13
C VAL A 101 8.31 2.92 -5.50
N ARG A 102 9.13 3.73 -4.82
CA ARG A 102 9.31 5.16 -5.16
C ARG A 102 9.90 5.34 -6.57
N GLY A 103 10.90 4.55 -6.94
CA GLY A 103 11.60 4.64 -8.21
C GLY A 103 10.75 4.26 -9.44
N TYR A 104 9.69 3.49 -9.27
CA TYR A 104 8.75 3.15 -10.36
C TYR A 104 7.74 4.26 -10.69
N LEU A 105 7.76 5.34 -9.93
CA LEU A 105 6.81 6.46 -10.04
C LEU A 105 7.45 7.69 -10.71
N LEU A 106 8.72 7.58 -11.12
CA LEU A 106 9.49 8.55 -11.90
C LEU A 106 9.63 8.09 -13.34
#